data_AF-A0A811USX4-F1
#
_entry.id   AF-A0A811USX4-F1
#
_cell.length_a   1.000
_cell.length_b   1.000
_cell.length_c   1.000
_cell.angle_alpha   90.00
_cell.angle_beta   90.00
_cell.angle_gamma   90.00
#
_symmetry.space_group_name_H-M   'P 1'
#
loop_
_entity.id
_entity.type
_entity.pdbx_description
1 polymer ?
#
loop_
_entity_poly.entity_id
_entity_poly.type
_entity_poly.pdbx_seq_one_letter_code
_entity_poly.pdbx_strand_id
1 'polypeptide(L)'
;MASGHDIDDPCSKVNGYPADLFHFFSARQLRIQPTKSSATLCTSWTMEPRLELDVKIDDTKIPTVNNLKIFGVNLDSLHYFTPHTTAIAAKLQSRNKILKALAGST
;
A
#
# COMPACT_ATOMS: atom_id res chain seq x y z
N MET A 1 -11.60 10.64 8.73
CA MET A 1 -11.61 10.34 7.28
C MET A 1 -11.91 11.64 6.56
N ALA A 2 -11.19 11.88 5.45
CA ALA A 2 -10.96 13.15 4.75
C ALA A 2 -9.88 14.04 5.40
N SER A 3 -8.67 14.06 4.81
CA SER A 3 -7.80 15.23 4.87
C SER A 3 -7.99 15.98 3.56
N GLY A 4 -8.79 17.03 3.58
CA GLY A 4 -8.56 18.19 2.70
C GLY A 4 -7.62 19.19 3.37
N HIS A 5 -7.03 18.81 4.51
CA HIS A 5 -6.29 19.66 5.43
C HIS A 5 -5.07 18.90 5.93
N ASP A 6 -3.91 19.55 5.79
CA ASP A 6 -2.61 19.27 6.41
C ASP A 6 -2.32 17.78 6.74
N ILE A 7 -1.61 17.09 5.85
CA ILE A 7 -1.15 15.71 6.05
C ILE A 7 -0.06 15.62 7.14
N ASP A 8 0.52 16.74 7.56
CA ASP A 8 1.59 16.74 8.56
C ASP A 8 1.03 16.40 9.97
N ASP A 9 -0.20 16.83 10.29
CA ASP A 9 -0.88 16.46 11.54
C ASP A 9 -1.06 14.93 11.69
N PRO A 10 -1.67 14.20 10.73
CA PRO A 10 -1.77 12.76 10.83
C PRO A 10 -0.40 12.06 10.75
N CYS A 11 0.58 12.58 10.00
CA CYS A 11 1.93 12.01 10.00
C CYS A 11 2.59 12.13 11.38
N SER A 12 2.46 13.28 12.04
CA SER A 12 2.99 13.50 13.39
C SER A 12 2.36 12.54 14.42
N LYS A 13 1.05 12.32 14.34
CA LYS A 13 0.33 11.38 15.20
C LYS A 13 0.72 9.94 14.93
N VAL A 14 0.86 9.57 13.66
CA VAL A 14 1.29 8.23 13.26
C VAL A 14 2.69 7.94 13.77
N ASN A 15 3.62 8.88 13.71
CA ASN A 15 5.02 8.69 14.13
C ASN A 15 5.23 8.25 15.59
N GLY A 16 4.27 8.52 16.48
CA GLY A 16 4.35 7.98 17.85
C GLY A 16 4.34 6.45 17.89
N TYR A 17 3.53 5.81 17.06
CA TYR A 17 3.36 4.36 17.07
C TYR A 17 4.58 3.56 16.56
N PRO A 18 5.23 3.93 15.43
CA PRO A 18 6.49 3.31 15.01
C PRO A 18 7.61 3.44 16.04
N ALA A 19 7.66 4.51 16.83
CA ALA A 19 8.63 4.66 17.92
C ALA A 19 8.39 3.63 19.03
N ASP A 20 7.14 3.51 19.50
CA ASP A 20 6.76 2.48 20.48
C ASP A 20 7.06 1.06 19.96
N LEU A 21 6.75 0.82 18.68
CA LEU A 21 6.99 -0.45 18.02
C LEU A 21 8.49 -0.76 17.95
N PHE A 22 9.31 0.24 17.62
CA PHE A 22 10.76 0.11 17.59
C PHE A 22 11.32 -0.28 18.97
N HIS A 23 10.84 0.36 20.05
CA HIS A 23 11.20 0.00 21.41
C HIS A 23 10.75 -1.42 21.78
N PHE A 24 9.52 -1.79 21.41
CA PHE A 24 8.97 -3.13 21.66
C PHE A 24 9.80 -4.24 21.01
N PHE A 25 10.26 -4.05 19.77
CA PHE A 25 11.11 -5.01 19.09
C PHE A 25 12.54 -5.00 19.66
N SER A 26 13.09 -3.83 19.97
CA SER A 26 14.43 -3.69 20.54
C SER A 26 14.56 -4.41 21.88
N ALA A 27 13.54 -4.31 22.74
CA ALA A 27 13.47 -5.04 24.01
C ALA A 27 13.50 -6.57 23.85
N ARG A 28 13.19 -7.08 22.66
CA ARG A 28 13.21 -8.52 22.30
C ARG A 28 14.37 -8.90 21.40
N GLN A 29 15.39 -8.05 21.29
CA GLN A 29 16.55 -8.26 20.41
C GLN A 29 16.16 -8.39 18.93
N LEU A 30 15.05 -7.75 18.53
CA LEU A 30 14.59 -7.68 17.15
C LEU A 30 14.79 -6.26 16.61
N ARG A 31 15.09 -6.14 15.31
CA ARG A 31 15.33 -4.84 14.66
C ARG A 31 14.40 -4.66 13.47
N ILE A 32 13.58 -3.60 13.51
CA ILE A 32 12.80 -3.17 12.35
C ILE A 32 13.77 -2.62 11.30
N GLN A 33 13.56 -2.95 10.02
CA GLN A 33 14.36 -2.42 8.91
C GLN A 33 13.56 -1.32 8.19
N PRO A 34 13.93 -0.03 8.32
CA PRO A 34 13.23 1.06 7.64
C PRO A 34 13.19 0.88 6.12
N THR A 35 14.26 0.32 5.54
CA THR A 35 14.39 0.04 4.10
C THR A 35 13.44 -1.02 3.56
N LYS A 36 12.88 -1.86 4.44
CA LYS A 36 11.88 -2.89 4.09
C LYS A 36 10.46 -2.47 4.46
N SER A 37 10.31 -1.34 5.13
CA SER A 37 9.03 -0.75 5.49
C SER A 37 8.59 0.23 4.40
N SER A 38 7.29 0.45 4.28
CA SER A 38 6.71 1.44 3.37
C SER A 38 5.47 2.04 4.01
N ALA A 39 5.22 3.32 3.74
CA ALA A 39 3.98 3.99 4.09
C ALA A 39 3.10 4.14 2.84
N THR A 40 1.79 3.97 3.00
CA THR A 40 0.81 4.19 1.94
C THR A 40 -0.34 5.00 2.52
N LEU A 41 -0.64 6.13 1.89
CA LEU A 41 -1.83 6.92 2.20
C LEU A 41 -3.00 6.38 1.39
N CYS A 42 -4.05 5.94 2.09
CA CYS A 42 -5.32 5.57 1.48
C CYS A 42 -6.32 6.70 1.75
N THR A 43 -6.72 7.41 0.71
CA THR A 43 -7.56 8.61 0.79
C THR A 43 -8.60 8.62 -0.34
N SER A 44 -9.65 9.41 -0.20
CA SER A 44 -10.62 9.67 -1.27
C SER A 44 -10.25 10.89 -2.11
N TRP A 45 -9.18 11.61 -1.74
CA TRP A 45 -8.78 12.86 -2.37
C TRP A 45 -7.75 12.62 -3.49
N THR A 46 -8.04 13.05 -4.71
CA THR A 46 -7.22 12.76 -5.90
C THR A 46 -5.87 13.46 -5.97
N MET A 47 -5.64 14.51 -5.17
CA MET A 47 -4.36 15.24 -5.15
C MET A 47 -3.34 14.71 -4.14
N GLU A 48 -3.77 13.96 -3.14
CA GLU A 48 -2.94 13.43 -2.06
C GLU A 48 -2.07 12.18 -2.42
N PRO A 49 -2.38 11.35 -3.43
CA PRO A 49 -1.56 10.19 -3.80
C PRO A 49 -0.13 10.53 -4.20
N ARG A 50 0.17 11.79 -4.51
CA ARG A 50 1.52 12.22 -4.92
C ARG A 50 2.33 12.79 -3.76
N LEU A 51 1.76 12.87 -2.55
CA LEU A 51 2.46 13.44 -1.41
C LEU A 51 3.48 12.42 -0.85
N GLU A 52 4.67 12.91 -0.50
CA GLU A 52 5.58 12.15 0.34
C GLU A 52 5.16 12.27 1.81
N LEU A 53 5.01 11.13 2.48
CA LEU A 53 4.68 11.09 3.90
C LEU A 53 5.94 11.22 4.74
N ASP A 54 5.95 12.11 5.74
CA ASP A 54 7.05 12.21 6.71
C ASP A 54 6.87 11.21 7.87
N VAL A 55 6.84 9.92 7.52
CA VAL A 55 6.79 8.83 8.49
C VAL A 55 8.20 8.28 8.71
N LYS A 56 8.61 8.12 9.97
CA LYS A 56 9.97 7.71 10.35
C LYS A 56 9.96 6.49 11.26
N ILE A 57 11.00 5.68 11.13
CA ILE A 57 11.36 4.60 12.05
C ILE A 57 12.82 4.84 12.42
N ASP A 58 13.09 5.06 13.72
CA ASP A 58 14.47 5.30 14.21
C ASP A 58 15.17 6.43 13.43
N ASP A 59 14.52 7.61 13.40
CA ASP A 59 14.89 8.81 12.62
C ASP A 59 15.05 8.62 11.09
N THR A 60 14.78 7.42 10.59
CA THR A 60 14.90 7.08 9.17
C THR A 60 13.53 7.18 8.48
N LYS A 61 13.41 8.08 7.50
CA LYS A 61 12.19 8.22 6.68
C LYS A 61 11.94 6.94 5.87
N ILE A 62 10.71 6.41 5.95
CA ILE A 62 10.31 5.24 5.16
C ILE A 62 9.76 5.67 3.78
N PRO A 63 9.98 4.86 2.73
CA PRO A 63 9.49 5.19 1.40
C PRO A 63 7.96 5.23 1.35
N THR A 64 7.42 6.20 0.63
CA THR A 64 5.99 6.28 0.32
C THR A 64 5.68 5.47 -0.94
N VAL A 65 4.70 4.57 -0.86
CA VAL A 65 4.29 3.68 -1.96
C VAL A 65 2.80 3.83 -2.20
N ASN A 66 2.40 4.09 -3.45
CA ASN A 66 1.00 4.35 -3.80
C ASN A 66 0.21 3.11 -4.23
N ASN A 67 0.92 2.05 -4.62
CA ASN A 67 0.34 0.80 -5.09
C ASN A 67 0.75 -0.31 -4.13
N LEU A 68 -0.06 -0.52 -3.10
CA LEU A 68 0.23 -1.46 -2.04
C LEU A 68 -0.32 -2.83 -2.40
N LYS A 69 0.54 -3.86 -2.37
CA LYS A 69 0.12 -5.25 -2.57
C LYS A 69 0.17 -6.00 -1.24
N ILE A 70 -1.00 -6.27 -0.68
CA ILE A 70 -1.14 -7.04 0.57
C ILE A 70 -1.97 -8.29 0.29
N PHE A 71 -1.46 -9.46 0.70
CA PHE A 71 -2.13 -10.77 0.52
C PHE A 71 -2.64 -11.05 -0.91
N GLY A 72 -1.96 -10.52 -1.93
CA GLY A 72 -2.35 -10.70 -3.34
C GLY A 72 -3.43 -9.72 -3.83
N VAL A 73 -3.96 -8.87 -2.96
CA VAL A 73 -4.85 -7.75 -3.30
C VAL A 73 -4.00 -6.52 -3.57
N ASN A 74 -4.28 -5.84 -4.68
CA ASN A 74 -3.67 -4.55 -4.99
C ASN A 74 -4.62 -3.46 -4.49
N LEU A 75 -4.14 -2.67 -3.54
CA LEU A 75 -4.80 -1.49 -3.01
C LEU A 75 -4.19 -0.27 -3.69
N ASP A 76 -5.04 0.54 -4.33
CA ASP A 76 -4.68 1.87 -4.78
C ASP A 76 -4.92 2.86 -3.64
N SER A 77 -4.03 3.84 -3.53
CA SER A 77 -4.15 5.05 -2.72
C SER A 77 -5.56 5.68 -2.73
N LEU A 78 -6.27 5.63 -3.86
CA LEU A 78 -7.61 6.20 -4.00
C LEU A 78 -8.77 5.27 -3.65
N HIS A 79 -8.48 4.07 -3.13
CA HIS A 79 -9.45 2.98 -2.91
C HIS A 79 -10.21 2.54 -4.16
N TYR A 80 -9.83 3.04 -5.33
CA TYR A 80 -10.30 2.52 -6.60
C TYR A 80 -9.57 1.21 -6.82
N PHE A 81 -10.21 0.08 -6.48
CA PHE A 81 -9.73 -1.28 -6.76
C PHE A 81 -9.54 -1.57 -8.27
N THR A 82 -9.57 -0.55 -9.12
CA THR A 82 -9.40 -0.61 -10.57
C THR A 82 -8.17 -1.40 -10.99
N PRO A 83 -6.95 -1.18 -10.46
CA PRO A 83 -5.79 -1.97 -10.88
C PRO A 83 -5.98 -3.47 -10.59
N HIS A 84 -6.66 -3.80 -9.48
CA HIS A 84 -6.95 -5.17 -9.09
C HIS A 84 -8.02 -5.80 -9.99
N THR A 85 -9.14 -5.10 -10.22
CA THR A 85 -10.22 -5.61 -11.07
C THR A 85 -9.77 -5.75 -12.52
N THR A 86 -8.96 -4.82 -13.04
CA THR A 86 -8.35 -4.93 -14.37
C THR A 86 -7.42 -6.14 -14.46
N ALA A 87 -6.59 -6.39 -13.45
CA ALA A 87 -5.71 -7.57 -13.43
C ALA A 87 -6.50 -8.89 -13.42
N ILE A 88 -7.59 -8.95 -12.63
CA ILE A 88 -8.50 -10.11 -12.61
C ILE A 88 -9.18 -10.29 -13.97
N ALA A 89 -9.70 -9.20 -14.56
CA ALA A 89 -10.37 -9.24 -15.86
C ALA A 89 -9.41 -9.73 -16.96
N ALA A 90 -8.18 -9.24 -17.00
CA ALA A 90 -7.16 -9.71 -17.94
C ALA A 90 -6.84 -11.20 -17.76
N LYS A 91 -6.71 -11.66 -16.50
CA LYS A 91 -6.51 -13.08 -16.18
C LYS A 91 -7.69 -13.93 -16.65
N LEU A 92 -8.92 -13.49 -16.40
CA LEU A 92 -10.13 -14.18 -16.84
C LEU A 92 -10.21 -14.26 -18.37
N GLN A 93 -9.93 -13.16 -19.07
CA GLN A 93 -9.89 -13.12 -20.53
C GLN A 93 -8.86 -14.10 -21.10
N SER A 94 -7.66 -14.16 -20.52
CA SER A 94 -6.61 -15.11 -20.92
C SER A 94 -7.08 -16.56 -20.76
N ARG A 95 -7.68 -16.91 -19.61
CA ARG A 95 -8.20 -18.27 -19.36
C ARG A 95 -9.35 -18.62 -20.29
N ASN A 96 -10.26 -17.69 -20.55
CA ASN A 96 -11.36 -17.89 -21.49
C ASN A 96 -10.88 -18.12 -22.92
N LYS A 97 -9.81 -17.45 -23.38
CA LYS A 97 -9.21 -17.73 -24.69
C LYS A 97 -8.72 -19.18 -24.79
N ILE A 98 -8.08 -19.68 -23.73
CA ILE A 98 -7.61 -21.08 -23.66
C ILE A 98 -8.79 -22.05 -23.69
N LEU A 99 -9.83 -21.81 -22.87
CA LEU A 99 -11.03 -22.65 -22.83
C LEU A 99 -11.74 -22.69 -24.18
N LYS A 100 -11.89 -21.55 -24.86
CA LYS A 100 -12.48 -21.49 -26.20
C LYS A 100 -11.67 -22.26 -27.23
N ALA A 101 -10.33 -22.18 -27.17
CA ALA A 101 -9.46 -22.93 -28.07
C ALA A 101 -9.56 -24.46 -27.86
N LEU A 102 -9.69 -24.91 -26.60
CA LEU A 102 -9.86 -26.32 -26.26
C LEU A 102 -11.25 -26.85 -26.63
N ALA A 103 -12.30 -26.07 -26.34
CA ALA A 103 -13.68 -26.46 -26.59
C ALA A 103 -14.08 -26.37 -28.09
N GLY A 104 -13.36 -25.58 -28.90
CA GLY A 104 -13.56 -25.47 -30.35
C GLY A 104 -12.75 -26.47 -31.17
N SER A 105 -12.09 -27.43 -30.53
CA SER A 105 -11.33 -28.50 -31.19
C SER A 105 -12.20 -29.75 -31.39
N THR A 106 -13.33 -29.60 -32.09
CA THR A 106 -14.09 -30.67 -32.77
C THR A 106 -14.86 -30.07 -33.93
#